data_AF-A0A960Y6A3-F1
#
_entry.id   AF-A0A960Y6A3-F1
#
_cell.length_a   1.000
_cell.length_b   1.000
_cell.length_c   1.000
_cell.angle_alpha   90.00
_cell.angle_beta   90.00
_cell.angle_gamma   90.00
#
_symmetry.space_group_name_H-M   'P 1'
#
loop_
_entity.id
_entity.type
_entity.pdbx_description
1 polymer ?
#
loop_
_entity_poly.entity_id
_entity_poly.type
_entity_poly.pdbx_seq_one_letter_code
_entity_poly.pdbx_strand_id
1 'polypeptide(L)'
;MSRMVLVVLILALCVSPAVVQSAPLDDHVVLVWNDLGMHCMNRDHATLSILPPFNTLEAQVVQRGDATHLPVLLESGVTLTYSVPGNTYSVGKTDFWDWDQALFGVDLPPDVGLTGLGLTGEFTFENGRWRAEGIPITPFPDATPTVENPYQLAEVIAWDASQVQLAASRPVIPTSTEVNCVTSGCHSSEQAILNQHEDEGGFNPNNTPILCASCHASPALGTPGIGEAGYFSFRIHDQHQFLDETRPGLAGCQMCHPGPQANCLRGTMATDYGMICQDCHGDLGQVAGSIEHQGRVPWVDEPACRDCHTAQYGEPVGQLYRNSTGHGGVACIACHGSPHAIWPSREANDNVLATELQGHAGALSDCTVCHGVIPAGPGPHGMDAPSSVNFTPDGVSGLTVFPSPVGAGSGVTVRGAARPAVPGKLLVFDARGRTVRMLRSTGGADGRVELAWDGRTADGRAVGAGTYFLRWDDGGVPVTGKMQVVK
;
A
#
# COMPACT_ATOMS: atom_id res chain seq x y z
N MET A 1 -17.51 56.49 -32.95
CA MET A 1 -16.84 55.17 -33.12
C MET A 1 -17.35 54.24 -32.03
N SER A 2 -18.45 53.53 -32.29
CA SER A 2 -19.01 52.52 -31.38
C SER A 2 -18.30 51.18 -31.60
N ARG A 3 -17.71 50.61 -30.54
CA ARG A 3 -17.22 49.23 -30.55
C ARG A 3 -18.32 48.31 -30.02
N MET A 4 -18.94 47.52 -30.90
CA MET A 4 -19.75 46.36 -30.53
C MET A 4 -18.81 45.26 -30.01
N VAL A 5 -19.06 44.77 -28.80
CA VAL A 5 -18.44 43.55 -28.28
C VAL A 5 -19.39 42.39 -28.55
N LEU A 6 -18.93 41.45 -29.37
CA LEU A 6 -19.62 40.20 -29.69
C LEU A 6 -19.45 39.22 -28.51
N VAL A 7 -20.54 38.88 -27.82
CA VAL A 7 -20.54 37.84 -26.79
C VAL A 7 -20.77 36.50 -27.48
N VAL A 8 -19.74 35.64 -27.50
CA VAL A 8 -19.85 34.24 -27.94
C VAL A 8 -20.35 33.42 -26.75
N LEU A 9 -21.58 32.92 -26.84
CA LEU A 9 -22.14 31.95 -25.89
C LEU A 9 -21.49 30.58 -26.17
N ILE A 10 -20.59 30.12 -25.30
CA ILE A 10 -20.12 28.73 -25.30
C ILE A 10 -21.15 27.93 -24.50
N LEU A 11 -21.98 27.12 -25.19
CA LEU A 11 -22.77 26.08 -24.54
C LEU A 11 -21.80 25.01 -24.01
N ALA A 12 -21.55 25.02 -22.71
CA ALA A 12 -20.93 23.89 -22.02
C ALA A 12 -21.93 22.74 -21.99
N LEU A 13 -21.76 21.76 -22.88
CA LEU A 13 -22.39 20.45 -22.76
C LEU A 13 -21.88 19.82 -21.46
N CYS A 14 -22.73 19.77 -20.45
CA CYS A 14 -22.51 18.98 -19.25
C CYS A 14 -22.48 17.50 -19.64
N VAL A 15 -21.28 16.98 -19.90
CA VAL A 15 -21.05 15.53 -19.91
C VAL A 15 -21.09 15.09 -18.46
N SER A 16 -22.17 14.43 -18.05
CA SER A 16 -22.23 13.73 -16.77
C SER A 16 -21.04 12.77 -16.68
N PRO A 17 -20.35 12.65 -15.53
CA PRO A 17 -19.35 11.61 -15.36
C PRO A 17 -20.06 10.27 -15.56
N ALA A 18 -19.62 9.51 -16.56
CA ALA A 18 -20.08 8.13 -16.71
C ALA A 18 -19.75 7.39 -15.41
N VAL A 19 -20.74 6.72 -14.83
CA VAL A 19 -20.49 5.65 -13.86
C VAL A 19 -19.62 4.65 -14.62
N VAL A 20 -18.35 4.52 -14.24
CA VAL A 20 -17.50 3.43 -14.73
C VAL A 20 -18.06 2.18 -14.08
N GLN A 21 -18.98 1.52 -14.78
CA GLN A 21 -19.37 0.16 -14.46
C GLN A 21 -18.12 -0.69 -14.69
N SER A 22 -17.66 -1.43 -13.67
CA SER A 22 -16.54 -2.36 -13.84
C SER A 22 -16.87 -3.30 -15.01
N ALA A 23 -15.86 -3.61 -15.82
CA ALA A 23 -16.03 -4.59 -16.87
C ALA A 23 -16.51 -5.91 -16.25
N PRO A 24 -17.37 -6.69 -16.95
CA PRO A 24 -17.75 -8.01 -16.46
C PRO A 24 -16.49 -8.83 -16.18
N LEU A 25 -16.38 -9.39 -14.97
CA LEU A 25 -15.28 -10.27 -14.61
C LEU A 25 -15.41 -11.59 -15.38
N ASP A 26 -14.28 -12.15 -15.79
CA ASP A 26 -14.18 -13.49 -16.38
C ASP A 26 -14.59 -14.59 -15.38
N ASP A 27 -14.67 -15.85 -15.80
CA ASP A 27 -14.96 -16.99 -14.91
C ASP A 27 -13.84 -17.27 -13.90
N HIS A 28 -12.69 -16.60 -14.06
CA HIS A 28 -11.54 -16.67 -13.17
C HIS A 28 -11.14 -15.28 -12.71
N VAL A 29 -10.53 -15.19 -11.53
CA VAL A 29 -9.84 -13.98 -11.08
C VAL A 29 -8.45 -14.34 -10.56
N VAL A 30 -7.48 -13.44 -10.75
CA VAL A 30 -6.14 -13.57 -10.17
C VAL A 30 -5.96 -12.50 -9.09
N LEU A 31 -5.89 -12.95 -7.85
CA LEU A 31 -5.53 -12.09 -6.73
C LEU A 31 -4.00 -12.08 -6.65
N VAL A 32 -3.37 -10.91 -6.75
CA VAL A 32 -1.90 -10.78 -6.79
C VAL A 32 -1.46 -9.62 -5.91
N TRP A 33 -0.33 -9.78 -5.22
CA TRP A 33 0.21 -8.76 -4.33
C TRP A 33 1.73 -8.82 -4.24
N ASN A 34 2.32 -7.73 -3.78
CA ASN A 34 3.65 -7.76 -3.18
C ASN A 34 3.56 -8.21 -1.71
N ASP A 35 4.53 -8.99 -1.24
CA ASP A 35 4.53 -9.62 0.10
C ASP A 35 4.77 -8.65 1.28
N LEU A 36 5.42 -7.51 1.05
CA LEU A 36 5.89 -6.60 2.11
C LEU A 36 5.25 -5.20 2.09
N GLY A 37 4.70 -4.81 0.95
CA GLY A 37 4.28 -3.46 0.60
C GLY A 37 5.36 -2.60 -0.04
N MET A 38 6.65 -2.94 0.12
CA MET A 38 7.79 -2.32 -0.55
C MET A 38 9.07 -3.13 -0.34
N HIS A 39 9.86 -3.31 -1.38
CA HIS A 39 11.26 -3.73 -1.26
C HIS A 39 12.20 -2.52 -1.26
N CYS A 40 13.30 -2.60 -0.51
CA CYS A 40 14.33 -1.57 -0.48
C CYS A 40 15.60 -2.12 -1.13
N MET A 41 16.28 -1.33 -1.95
CA MET A 41 17.58 -1.69 -2.52
C MET A 41 18.57 -0.56 -2.38
N ASN A 42 19.86 -0.87 -2.41
CA ASN A 42 20.88 0.16 -2.59
C ASN A 42 20.72 0.82 -3.95
N ARG A 43 21.08 2.10 -4.04
CA ARG A 43 21.20 2.77 -5.34
C ARG A 43 22.44 2.29 -6.09
N ASP A 44 23.57 2.32 -5.39
CA ASP A 44 24.90 1.98 -5.88
C ASP A 44 25.50 0.92 -4.94
N HIS A 45 26.35 0.05 -5.48
CA HIS A 45 26.86 -1.17 -4.84
C HIS A 45 28.39 -1.22 -4.75
N ALA A 46 29.11 -0.34 -5.47
CA ALA A 46 30.56 -0.34 -5.56
C ALA A 46 31.31 -0.18 -4.22
N THR A 47 30.73 0.50 -3.23
CA THR A 47 31.37 0.68 -1.91
C THR A 47 30.84 -0.32 -0.90
N LEU A 48 29.53 -0.33 -0.69
CA LEU A 48 28.83 -1.24 0.23
C LEU A 48 27.46 -1.60 -0.33
N SER A 49 26.92 -2.72 0.15
CA SER A 49 25.59 -3.18 -0.23
C SER A 49 24.83 -3.71 0.99
N ILE A 50 23.58 -3.28 1.15
CA ILE A 50 22.64 -3.75 2.17
C ILE A 50 21.66 -4.74 1.54
N LEU A 51 20.99 -4.34 0.46
CA LEU A 51 20.00 -5.15 -0.25
C LEU A 51 20.14 -5.00 -1.77
N PRO A 52 20.05 -6.11 -2.52
CA PRO A 52 20.09 -6.10 -3.99
C PRO A 52 18.76 -5.62 -4.60
N PRO A 53 18.73 -5.34 -5.92
CA PRO A 53 17.48 -5.26 -6.67
C PRO A 53 16.68 -6.56 -6.47
N PHE A 54 15.45 -6.44 -5.99
CA PHE A 54 14.62 -7.59 -5.63
C PHE A 54 13.16 -7.15 -5.45
N ASN A 55 12.24 -8.06 -5.71
CA ASN A 55 10.85 -7.96 -5.30
C ASN A 55 10.21 -9.34 -5.35
N THR A 56 9.12 -9.52 -4.60
CA THR A 56 8.34 -10.75 -4.60
C THR A 56 6.91 -10.42 -4.97
N LEU A 57 6.37 -11.15 -5.95
CA LEU A 57 4.94 -11.21 -6.20
C LEU A 57 4.41 -12.57 -5.77
N GLU A 58 3.28 -12.57 -5.08
CA GLU A 58 2.50 -13.76 -4.76
C GLU A 58 1.10 -13.65 -5.34
N ALA A 59 0.51 -14.79 -5.68
CA ALA A 59 -0.82 -14.85 -6.27
C ALA A 59 -1.63 -16.07 -5.86
N GLN A 60 -2.95 -15.92 -5.94
CA GLN A 60 -3.93 -16.99 -5.90
C GLN A 60 -4.90 -16.83 -7.07
N VAL A 61 -5.07 -17.91 -7.85
CA VAL A 61 -6.07 -17.95 -8.92
C VAL A 61 -7.35 -18.56 -8.36
N VAL A 62 -8.45 -17.85 -8.51
CA VAL A 62 -9.78 -18.30 -8.10
C VAL A 62 -10.57 -18.65 -9.35
N GLN A 63 -10.98 -19.90 -9.50
CA GLN A 63 -12.12 -20.24 -10.34
C GLN A 63 -13.38 -19.78 -9.61
N ARG A 64 -14.14 -18.88 -10.24
CA ARG A 64 -15.29 -18.27 -9.59
C ARG A 64 -16.40 -19.29 -9.39
N GLY A 65 -17.12 -19.12 -8.29
CA GLY A 65 -18.32 -19.88 -7.98
C GLY A 65 -19.54 -19.40 -8.76
N ASP A 66 -20.66 -20.04 -8.48
CA ASP A 66 -21.98 -19.65 -8.93
C ASP A 66 -23.03 -19.95 -7.84
N ALA A 67 -24.32 -19.92 -8.18
CA ALA A 67 -25.41 -20.20 -7.23
C ALA A 67 -25.39 -21.63 -6.64
N THR A 68 -24.65 -22.55 -7.25
CA THR A 68 -24.60 -23.99 -6.93
C THR A 68 -23.20 -24.50 -6.60
N HIS A 69 -22.15 -23.77 -6.98
CA HIS A 69 -20.74 -24.15 -6.78
C HIS A 69 -19.99 -23.07 -6.00
N LEU A 70 -19.22 -23.48 -5.00
CA LEU A 70 -18.31 -22.57 -4.29
C LEU A 70 -17.09 -22.24 -5.16
N PRO A 71 -16.46 -21.07 -4.95
CA PRO A 71 -15.19 -20.75 -5.60
C PRO A 71 -14.12 -21.77 -5.24
N VAL A 72 -13.18 -22.01 -6.16
CA VAL A 72 -12.07 -22.95 -5.98
C VAL A 72 -10.76 -22.23 -6.22
N LEU A 73 -9.80 -22.39 -5.31
CA LEU A 73 -8.42 -21.97 -5.54
C LEU A 73 -7.73 -22.97 -6.47
N LEU A 74 -7.23 -22.49 -7.60
CA LEU A 74 -6.55 -23.32 -8.59
C LEU A 74 -5.06 -23.46 -8.24
N GLU A 75 -4.68 -24.68 -7.89
CA GLU A 75 -3.31 -25.08 -7.54
C GLU A 75 -2.58 -25.79 -8.70
N SER A 76 -3.31 -26.17 -9.76
CA SER A 76 -2.78 -26.84 -10.94
C SER A 76 -3.67 -26.61 -12.15
N GLY A 77 -3.19 -26.99 -13.34
CA GLY A 77 -3.94 -26.82 -14.59
C GLY A 77 -3.95 -25.37 -15.12
N VAL A 78 -3.25 -24.47 -14.44
CA VAL A 78 -3.01 -23.08 -14.85
C VAL A 78 -1.52 -22.76 -14.80
N THR A 79 -1.09 -21.82 -15.62
CA THR A 79 0.24 -21.20 -15.57
C THR A 79 0.06 -19.70 -15.33
N LEU A 80 0.89 -19.10 -14.47
CA LEU A 80 0.90 -17.65 -14.28
C LEU A 80 2.19 -17.08 -14.81
N THR A 81 2.07 -16.02 -15.61
CA THR A 81 3.21 -15.22 -16.10
C THR A 81 3.14 -13.82 -15.52
N TYR A 82 4.30 -13.19 -15.31
CA TYR A 82 4.38 -11.76 -15.04
C TYR A 82 5.24 -11.02 -16.07
N SER A 83 5.00 -9.72 -16.18
CA SER A 83 5.89 -8.76 -16.80
C SER A 83 5.85 -7.43 -16.04
N VAL A 84 6.83 -6.55 -16.25
CA VAL A 84 6.81 -5.19 -15.72
C VAL A 84 6.78 -4.18 -16.88
N PRO A 85 5.58 -3.81 -17.38
CA PRO A 85 5.46 -2.88 -18.49
C PRO A 85 6.12 -1.53 -18.20
N GLY A 86 6.98 -1.07 -19.11
CA GLY A 86 7.71 0.19 -18.99
C GLY A 86 8.97 0.14 -18.13
N ASN A 87 9.33 -1.03 -17.60
CA ASN A 87 10.61 -1.28 -16.94
C ASN A 87 11.15 -2.67 -17.29
N THR A 88 11.73 -2.77 -18.49
CA THR A 88 12.05 -4.04 -19.15
C THR A 88 13.49 -4.51 -18.91
N TYR A 89 14.32 -3.66 -18.32
CA TYR A 89 15.71 -3.95 -17.96
C TYR A 89 16.08 -3.17 -16.69
N SER A 90 17.05 -3.66 -15.93
CA SER A 90 17.58 -3.02 -14.73
C SER A 90 19.08 -2.72 -14.84
N VAL A 91 19.81 -3.46 -15.67
CA VAL A 91 21.23 -3.20 -15.95
C VAL A 91 21.44 -1.78 -16.48
N GLY A 92 22.45 -1.09 -15.97
CA GLY A 92 22.75 0.29 -16.34
C GLY A 92 21.87 1.34 -15.62
N LYS A 93 20.88 0.92 -14.83
CA LYS A 93 20.13 1.80 -13.90
C LYS A 93 20.70 1.76 -12.47
N THR A 94 21.49 0.73 -12.20
CA THR A 94 22.31 0.50 -11.00
C THR A 94 23.55 -0.29 -11.44
N ASP A 95 24.59 -0.33 -10.59
CA ASP A 95 25.85 -1.06 -10.78
C ASP A 95 25.84 -2.45 -10.14
N PHE A 96 24.68 -2.96 -9.68
CA PHE A 96 24.58 -4.26 -8.99
C PHE A 96 25.26 -5.42 -9.73
N TRP A 97 24.98 -5.58 -11.04
CA TRP A 97 25.55 -6.65 -11.86
C TRP A 97 27.06 -6.49 -12.15
N ASP A 98 27.66 -5.33 -11.88
CA ASP A 98 29.11 -5.18 -11.95
C ASP A 98 29.79 -5.78 -10.70
N TRP A 99 29.02 -6.04 -9.63
CA TRP A 99 29.52 -6.36 -8.29
C TRP A 99 28.91 -7.61 -7.66
N ASP A 100 27.95 -8.27 -8.30
CA ASP A 100 27.26 -9.46 -7.80
C ASP A 100 28.22 -10.61 -7.44
N GLN A 101 29.27 -10.84 -8.24
CA GLN A 101 30.27 -11.87 -7.99
C GLN A 101 31.09 -11.55 -6.74
N ALA A 102 31.37 -10.28 -6.47
CA ALA A 102 32.09 -9.84 -5.28
C ALA A 102 31.20 -9.84 -4.03
N LEU A 103 29.92 -9.46 -4.17
CA LEU A 103 28.98 -9.31 -3.07
C LEU A 103 28.30 -10.62 -2.66
N PHE A 104 27.88 -11.42 -3.64
CA PHE A 104 27.05 -12.61 -3.47
C PHE A 104 27.72 -13.90 -3.99
N GLY A 105 28.91 -13.80 -4.58
CA GLY A 105 29.65 -14.97 -5.06
C GLY A 105 29.09 -15.58 -6.34
N VAL A 106 28.20 -14.88 -7.04
CA VAL A 106 27.52 -15.33 -8.26
C VAL A 106 27.71 -14.31 -9.38
N ASP A 107 27.99 -14.80 -10.60
CA ASP A 107 28.05 -14.00 -11.83
C ASP A 107 26.72 -14.16 -12.56
N LEU A 108 25.80 -13.22 -12.34
CA LEU A 108 24.44 -13.29 -12.87
C LEU A 108 24.42 -12.77 -14.31
N PRO A 109 23.63 -13.39 -15.21
CA PRO A 109 23.32 -12.76 -16.48
C PRO A 109 22.68 -11.38 -16.28
N PRO A 110 22.88 -10.45 -17.23
CA PRO A 110 22.17 -9.18 -17.24
C PRO A 110 20.67 -9.34 -16.99
N ASP A 111 20.13 -8.50 -16.12
CA ASP A 111 18.69 -8.42 -15.79
C ASP A 111 18.09 -9.67 -15.13
N VAL A 112 18.95 -10.59 -14.64
CA VAL A 112 18.55 -11.76 -13.86
C VAL A 112 18.89 -11.52 -12.39
N GLY A 113 17.93 -11.81 -11.50
CA GLY A 113 18.07 -11.67 -10.05
C GLY A 113 18.69 -12.90 -9.39
N LEU A 114 18.97 -12.79 -8.08
CA LEU A 114 19.63 -13.84 -7.30
C LEU A 114 18.89 -15.19 -7.28
N THR A 115 17.60 -15.20 -7.58
CA THR A 115 16.76 -16.41 -7.66
C THR A 115 16.61 -16.96 -9.08
N GLY A 116 17.26 -16.34 -10.07
CA GLY A 116 17.18 -16.72 -11.49
C GLY A 116 16.00 -16.11 -12.26
N LEU A 117 15.19 -15.26 -11.62
CA LEU A 117 14.08 -14.57 -12.26
C LEU A 117 14.52 -13.28 -12.98
N GLY A 118 13.83 -12.93 -14.06
CA GLY A 118 14.00 -11.65 -14.78
C GLY A 118 12.82 -10.70 -14.56
N LEU A 119 12.73 -9.63 -15.35
CA LEU A 119 11.61 -8.67 -15.35
C LEU A 119 10.35 -9.20 -16.05
N THR A 120 10.48 -10.36 -16.71
CA THR A 120 9.39 -11.20 -17.19
C THR A 120 9.68 -12.64 -16.78
N GLY A 121 8.64 -13.41 -16.51
CA GLY A 121 8.82 -14.79 -16.08
C GLY A 121 7.52 -15.50 -15.72
N GLU A 122 7.67 -16.70 -15.20
CA GLU A 122 6.57 -17.54 -14.69
C GLU A 122 6.63 -17.61 -13.17
N PHE A 123 5.46 -17.71 -12.54
CA PHE A 123 5.36 -18.03 -11.12
C PHE A 123 5.58 -19.52 -10.91
N THR A 124 6.11 -19.86 -9.75
CA THR A 124 6.18 -21.24 -9.25
C THR A 124 5.08 -21.47 -8.22
N PHE A 125 4.45 -22.65 -8.24
CA PHE A 125 3.45 -22.99 -7.22
C PHE A 125 4.12 -23.64 -6.01
N GLU A 126 4.05 -22.99 -4.85
CA GLU A 126 4.58 -23.49 -3.59
C GLU A 126 3.72 -23.04 -2.40
N ASN A 127 3.61 -23.88 -1.37
CA ASN A 127 2.92 -23.55 -0.12
C ASN A 127 1.48 -22.99 -0.29
N GLY A 128 0.73 -23.49 -1.28
CA GLY A 128 -0.66 -23.10 -1.54
C GLY A 128 -0.82 -21.77 -2.30
N ARG A 129 0.26 -21.23 -2.88
CA ARG A 129 0.26 -19.96 -3.62
C ARG A 129 1.20 -20.04 -4.82
N TRP A 130 0.94 -19.17 -5.79
CA TRP A 130 1.87 -18.90 -6.89
C TRP A 130 2.85 -17.82 -6.46
N ARG A 131 4.15 -18.02 -6.67
CA ARG A 131 5.21 -17.14 -6.20
C ARG A 131 6.28 -16.87 -7.25
N ALA A 132 6.59 -15.59 -7.42
CA ALA A 132 7.71 -15.08 -8.21
C ALA A 132 8.59 -14.25 -7.28
N GLU A 133 9.57 -14.90 -6.65
CA GLU A 133 10.49 -14.30 -5.68
C GLU A 133 11.79 -13.90 -6.35
N GLY A 134 12.27 -12.68 -6.07
CA GLY A 134 13.57 -12.20 -6.52
C GLY A 134 13.57 -11.62 -7.92
N ILE A 135 12.45 -11.01 -8.32
CA ILE A 135 12.36 -10.19 -9.53
C ILE A 135 13.33 -9.01 -9.36
N PRO A 136 14.34 -8.82 -10.23
CA PRO A 136 15.39 -7.81 -10.05
C PRO A 136 14.93 -6.41 -10.53
N ILE A 137 13.73 -6.01 -10.14
CA ILE A 137 13.14 -4.73 -10.50
C ILE A 137 13.88 -3.59 -9.78
N THR A 138 14.13 -2.51 -10.52
CA THR A 138 14.65 -1.24 -10.00
C THR A 138 13.54 -0.21 -10.00
N PRO A 139 13.60 0.85 -9.17
CA PRO A 139 12.57 1.86 -9.16
C PRO A 139 12.72 2.88 -10.29
N PHE A 140 13.45 2.57 -11.35
CA PHE A 140 13.76 3.50 -12.44
C PHE A 140 13.13 3.01 -13.75
N PRO A 141 12.00 3.59 -14.20
CA PRO A 141 11.36 3.20 -15.45
C PRO A 141 12.27 3.41 -16.68
N ASP A 142 12.07 2.65 -17.75
CA ASP A 142 12.88 2.73 -18.99
C ASP A 142 12.86 4.14 -19.59
N ALA A 143 11.72 4.82 -19.52
CA ALA A 143 11.55 6.17 -20.05
C ALA A 143 12.27 7.25 -19.22
N THR A 144 12.56 6.96 -17.95
CA THR A 144 13.20 7.89 -17.00
C THR A 144 14.17 7.12 -16.10
N PRO A 145 15.28 6.58 -16.64
CA PRO A 145 16.14 5.60 -15.95
C PRO A 145 16.94 6.19 -14.79
N THR A 146 16.75 7.48 -14.48
CA THR A 146 17.41 8.19 -13.37
C THR A 146 16.42 8.84 -12.40
N VAL A 147 15.11 8.76 -12.68
CA VAL A 147 14.06 9.33 -11.84
C VAL A 147 13.31 8.19 -11.18
N GLU A 148 13.34 8.18 -9.85
CA GLU A 148 12.68 7.14 -9.08
C GLU A 148 11.15 7.21 -9.25
N ASN A 149 10.56 6.08 -9.61
CA ASN A 149 9.13 5.81 -9.57
C ASN A 149 8.93 4.49 -8.80
N PRO A 150 8.69 4.58 -7.48
CA PRO A 150 8.71 3.40 -6.62
C PRO A 150 7.47 2.51 -6.76
N TYR A 151 6.37 2.99 -7.36
CA TYR A 151 5.08 2.28 -7.40
C TYR A 151 4.69 1.86 -8.80
N GLN A 152 5.54 1.09 -9.47
CA GLN A 152 5.27 0.58 -10.81
C GLN A 152 4.25 -0.56 -10.76
N LEU A 153 3.49 -0.74 -11.85
CA LEU A 153 2.55 -1.86 -11.98
C LEU A 153 3.22 -3.00 -12.74
N ALA A 154 3.12 -4.21 -12.21
CA ALA A 154 3.34 -5.42 -12.99
C ALA A 154 2.05 -5.79 -13.74
N GLU A 155 2.18 -6.62 -14.77
CA GLU A 155 1.07 -7.30 -15.41
C GLU A 155 1.20 -8.79 -15.13
N VAL A 156 0.15 -9.40 -14.61
CA VAL A 156 0.10 -10.82 -14.28
C VAL A 156 -1.08 -11.46 -14.99
N ILE A 157 -0.81 -12.55 -15.70
CA ILE A 157 -1.81 -13.25 -16.52
C ILE A 157 -1.83 -14.72 -16.13
N ALA A 158 -3.04 -15.25 -15.90
CA ALA A 158 -3.29 -16.67 -15.75
C ALA A 158 -3.71 -17.28 -17.09
N TRP A 159 -3.09 -18.40 -17.43
CA TRP A 159 -3.30 -19.15 -18.67
C TRP A 159 -3.80 -20.55 -18.37
N ASP A 160 -4.67 -21.08 -19.21
CA ASP A 160 -5.01 -22.51 -19.18
C ASP A 160 -3.96 -23.38 -19.89
N ALA A 161 -4.16 -24.70 -19.84
CA ALA A 161 -3.28 -25.67 -20.52
C ALA A 161 -3.23 -25.51 -22.06
N SER A 162 -4.18 -24.80 -22.65
CA SER A 162 -4.25 -24.50 -24.10
C SER A 162 -3.68 -23.11 -24.44
N GLN A 163 -3.09 -22.41 -23.45
CA GLN A 163 -2.56 -21.04 -23.59
C GLN A 163 -3.64 -20.00 -23.91
N VAL A 164 -4.87 -20.24 -23.45
CA VAL A 164 -5.94 -19.23 -23.44
C VAL A 164 -5.85 -18.46 -22.13
N GLN A 165 -5.87 -17.12 -22.23
CA GLN A 165 -5.92 -16.25 -21.06
C GLN A 165 -7.23 -16.45 -20.30
N LEU A 166 -7.13 -16.76 -19.01
CA LEU A 166 -8.26 -16.95 -18.09
C LEU A 166 -8.62 -15.66 -17.36
N ALA A 167 -7.60 -14.91 -16.93
CA ALA A 167 -7.74 -13.66 -16.19
C ALA A 167 -6.41 -12.90 -16.17
N ALA A 168 -6.46 -11.60 -15.91
CA ALA A 168 -5.29 -10.75 -15.73
C ALA A 168 -5.47 -9.82 -14.53
N SER A 169 -4.34 -9.38 -13.96
CA SER A 169 -4.30 -8.47 -12.81
C SER A 169 -3.08 -7.56 -12.90
N ARG A 170 -3.19 -6.37 -12.31
CA ARG A 170 -2.15 -5.34 -12.34
C ARG A 170 -1.73 -4.93 -10.92
N PRO A 171 -0.99 -5.78 -10.19
CA PRO A 171 -0.49 -5.45 -8.87
C PRO A 171 0.63 -4.40 -8.95
N VAL A 172 0.77 -3.60 -7.90
CA VAL A 172 1.97 -2.80 -7.69
C VAL A 172 3.17 -3.72 -7.39
N ILE A 173 4.34 -3.40 -7.93
CA ILE A 173 5.62 -4.07 -7.63
C ILE A 173 6.61 -3.06 -7.00
N PRO A 174 6.36 -2.66 -5.74
CA PRO A 174 6.97 -1.46 -5.19
C PRO A 174 8.41 -1.67 -4.76
N THR A 175 9.32 -0.83 -5.25
CA THR A 175 10.75 -0.88 -4.92
C THR A 175 11.27 0.54 -4.68
N SER A 176 12.24 0.74 -3.80
CA SER A 176 12.83 2.06 -3.56
C SER A 176 14.32 2.04 -3.25
N THR A 177 15.02 3.12 -3.64
CA THR A 177 16.42 3.38 -3.28
C THR A 177 16.57 4.35 -2.09
N GLU A 178 15.47 4.73 -1.44
CA GLU A 178 15.49 5.69 -0.32
C GLU A 178 16.15 5.15 0.97
N VAL A 179 16.52 3.86 1.01
CA VAL A 179 17.45 3.37 2.03
C VAL A 179 18.82 4.00 1.81
N ASN A 180 19.10 5.06 2.56
CA ASN A 180 20.31 5.85 2.37
C ASN A 180 20.94 6.25 3.71
N CYS A 181 22.20 5.88 3.90
CA CYS A 181 22.99 6.26 5.07
C CYS A 181 23.71 7.61 4.88
N VAL A 182 23.99 7.99 3.62
CA VAL A 182 24.75 9.19 3.27
C VAL A 182 23.81 10.38 3.13
N THR A 183 23.76 11.18 4.19
CA THR A 183 22.91 12.37 4.26
C THR A 183 23.52 13.44 5.16
N SER A 184 23.15 14.69 4.91
CA SER A 184 23.65 15.83 5.66
C SER A 184 23.32 15.70 7.15
N GLY A 185 24.35 15.77 8.00
CA GLY A 185 24.24 15.61 9.44
C GLY A 185 24.25 14.16 9.94
N CYS A 186 24.43 13.17 9.07
CA CYS A 186 24.67 11.78 9.44
C CYS A 186 26.04 11.34 8.88
N HIS A 187 26.10 10.56 7.81
CA HIS A 187 27.35 10.11 7.21
C HIS A 187 27.74 10.92 5.97
N SER A 188 29.03 11.26 5.86
CA SER A 188 29.57 12.06 4.76
C SER A 188 29.81 11.25 3.48
N SER A 189 30.02 9.95 3.59
CA SER A 189 30.16 8.99 2.49
C SER A 189 29.97 7.56 3.00
N GLU A 190 29.74 6.62 2.09
CA GLU A 190 29.73 5.18 2.41
C GLU A 190 31.09 4.73 2.96
N GLN A 191 32.20 5.23 2.42
CA GLN A 191 33.53 4.94 2.93
C GLN A 191 33.70 5.40 4.40
N ALA A 192 33.11 6.53 4.79
CA ALA A 192 33.16 7.00 6.16
C ALA A 192 32.37 6.10 7.13
N ILE A 193 31.41 5.32 6.63
CA ILE A 193 30.72 4.28 7.41
C ILE A 193 31.65 3.07 7.58
N LEU A 194 32.28 2.61 6.50
CA LEU A 194 33.21 1.48 6.55
C LEU A 194 34.40 1.78 7.47
N ASN A 195 34.95 3.00 7.43
CA ASN A 195 36.09 3.38 8.28
C ASN A 195 35.77 3.36 9.78
N GLN A 196 34.50 3.35 10.19
CA GLN A 196 34.13 3.19 11.61
C GLN A 196 34.38 1.77 12.14
N HIS A 197 34.72 0.82 11.25
CA HIS A 197 35.05 -0.56 11.59
C HIS A 197 36.56 -0.82 11.55
N GLU A 198 37.41 0.23 11.54
CA GLU A 198 38.87 0.07 11.42
C GLU A 198 39.52 -0.70 12.58
N ASP A 199 38.87 -0.69 13.74
CA ASP A 199 39.32 -1.41 14.93
C ASP A 199 38.78 -2.87 14.99
N GLU A 200 37.91 -3.26 14.05
CA GLU A 200 37.36 -4.61 13.98
C GLU A 200 38.38 -5.56 13.33
N GLY A 201 38.82 -6.56 14.09
CA GLY A 201 39.90 -7.47 13.68
C GLY A 201 39.58 -8.20 12.37
N GLY A 202 40.44 -8.01 11.36
CA GLY A 202 40.29 -8.68 10.06
C GLY A 202 39.37 -7.96 9.08
N PHE A 203 38.75 -6.85 9.47
CA PHE A 203 38.02 -5.97 8.57
C PHE A 203 38.99 -5.02 7.85
N ASN A 204 38.80 -4.82 6.55
CA ASN A 204 39.53 -3.82 5.77
C ASN A 204 38.51 -2.92 5.04
N PRO A 205 38.35 -1.65 5.44
CA PRO A 205 37.37 -0.74 4.83
C PRO A 205 37.66 -0.44 3.36
N ASN A 206 38.87 -0.73 2.85
CA ASN A 206 39.24 -0.50 1.45
C ASN A 206 39.03 -1.74 0.55
N ASN A 207 38.58 -2.85 1.11
CA ASN A 207 38.27 -4.06 0.34
C ASN A 207 36.81 -4.02 -0.14
N THR A 208 36.49 -3.00 -0.94
CA THR A 208 35.15 -2.78 -1.48
C THR A 208 34.93 -3.58 -2.77
N PRO A 209 33.68 -3.95 -3.09
CA PRO A 209 32.45 -3.66 -2.36
C PRO A 209 32.24 -4.57 -1.13
N ILE A 210 31.60 -4.05 -0.08
CA ILE A 210 31.32 -4.81 1.15
C ILE A 210 29.82 -5.09 1.29
N LEU A 211 29.44 -6.38 1.29
CA LEU A 211 28.10 -6.79 1.68
C LEU A 211 27.96 -6.73 3.20
N CYS A 212 27.12 -5.85 3.75
CA CYS A 212 26.91 -5.72 5.20
C CYS A 212 26.52 -7.07 5.83
N ALA A 213 25.75 -7.85 5.08
CA ALA A 213 25.24 -9.15 5.48
C ALA A 213 26.29 -10.29 5.47
N SER A 214 27.51 -10.02 5.01
CA SER A 214 28.64 -10.97 5.10
C SER A 214 29.19 -11.08 6.52
N CYS A 215 29.12 -9.99 7.30
CA CYS A 215 29.48 -9.96 8.70
C CYS A 215 28.24 -9.93 9.61
N HIS A 216 27.29 -9.03 9.36
CA HIS A 216 26.09 -8.95 10.19
C HIS A 216 25.03 -9.94 9.72
N ALA A 217 24.42 -10.69 10.63
CA ALA A 217 23.36 -11.64 10.26
C ALA A 217 22.16 -10.90 9.63
N SER A 218 21.61 -11.47 8.57
CA SER A 218 20.45 -10.90 7.85
C SER A 218 19.49 -12.02 7.44
N PRO A 219 18.40 -12.24 8.21
CA PRO A 219 17.36 -13.19 7.82
C PRO A 219 16.70 -12.84 6.48
N ALA A 220 16.62 -11.56 6.12
CA ALA A 220 16.11 -11.11 4.82
C ALA A 220 16.95 -11.63 3.62
N LEU A 221 18.26 -11.82 3.81
CA LEU A 221 19.16 -12.40 2.81
C LEU A 221 19.53 -13.86 3.11
N GLY A 222 18.95 -14.46 4.15
CA GLY A 222 19.30 -15.80 4.60
C GLY A 222 20.74 -15.96 5.08
N THR A 223 21.46 -14.87 5.40
CA THR A 223 22.87 -14.95 5.81
C THR A 223 23.00 -15.07 7.34
N PRO A 224 23.82 -16.02 7.84
CA PRO A 224 24.03 -16.17 9.27
C PRO A 224 24.98 -15.11 9.87
N GLY A 225 25.74 -14.41 9.02
CA GLY A 225 26.81 -13.49 9.46
C GLY A 225 27.91 -14.19 10.27
N ILE A 226 28.71 -13.39 10.97
CA ILE A 226 29.64 -13.82 12.02
C ILE A 226 29.00 -13.54 13.37
N GLY A 227 29.04 -14.51 14.30
CA GLY A 227 28.25 -14.45 15.53
C GLY A 227 28.47 -13.21 16.40
N GLU A 228 29.70 -12.67 16.42
CA GLU A 228 30.08 -11.48 17.19
C GLU A 228 29.52 -10.17 16.62
N ALA A 229 29.24 -10.10 15.32
CA ALA A 229 28.74 -8.90 14.66
C ALA A 229 27.23 -8.70 14.90
N GLY A 230 26.50 -9.73 15.32
CA GLY A 230 25.05 -9.69 15.58
C GLY A 230 24.23 -9.43 14.32
N TYR A 231 22.92 -9.21 14.48
CA TYR A 231 22.04 -8.86 13.36
C TYR A 231 22.32 -7.45 12.84
N PHE A 232 22.24 -7.27 11.52
CA PHE A 232 22.39 -5.95 10.90
C PHE A 232 21.34 -4.96 11.46
N SER A 233 20.09 -5.42 11.55
CA SER A 233 19.00 -4.63 12.14
C SER A 233 19.34 -4.17 13.56
N PHE A 234 19.84 -5.07 14.42
CA PHE A 234 20.23 -4.69 15.79
C PHE A 234 21.27 -3.58 15.80
N ARG A 235 22.38 -3.73 15.06
CA ARG A 235 23.47 -2.75 15.04
C ARG A 235 23.02 -1.38 14.54
N ILE A 236 22.18 -1.34 13.50
CA ILE A 236 21.66 -0.08 12.99
C ILE A 236 20.75 0.60 14.01
N HIS A 237 19.80 -0.12 14.61
CA HIS A 237 18.87 0.48 15.57
C HIS A 237 19.58 0.92 16.85
N ASP A 238 20.50 0.11 17.38
CA ASP A 238 21.25 0.41 18.61
C ASP A 238 22.15 1.66 18.45
N GLN A 239 22.90 1.75 17.36
CA GLN A 239 23.80 2.88 17.11
C GLN A 239 23.05 4.19 16.82
N HIS A 240 21.81 4.10 16.34
CA HIS A 240 21.01 5.26 15.93
C HIS A 240 19.88 5.63 16.88
N GLN A 241 19.77 4.99 18.06
CA GLN A 241 18.70 5.28 19.02
C GLN A 241 18.66 6.74 19.49
N PHE A 242 19.76 7.50 19.35
CA PHE A 242 19.76 8.96 19.60
C PHE A 242 18.80 9.74 18.68
N LEU A 243 18.36 9.16 17.56
CA LEU A 243 17.34 9.75 16.69
C LEU A 243 15.96 9.77 17.33
N ASP A 244 15.68 8.91 18.30
CA ASP A 244 14.40 8.94 19.04
C ASP A 244 14.20 10.29 19.74
N GLU A 245 15.28 10.90 20.25
CA GLU A 245 15.25 12.22 20.87
C GLU A 245 15.40 13.37 19.87
N THR A 246 16.30 13.22 18.89
CA THR A 246 16.69 14.31 17.99
C THR A 246 15.79 14.46 16.77
N ARG A 247 15.07 13.40 16.37
CA ARG A 247 14.13 13.35 15.24
C ARG A 247 12.95 12.41 15.54
N PRO A 248 12.10 12.74 16.53
CA PRO A 248 11.03 11.85 16.96
C PRO A 248 9.98 11.60 15.87
N GLY A 249 9.31 10.44 15.99
CA GLY A 249 8.22 10.04 15.12
C GLY A 249 8.68 9.58 13.73
N LEU A 250 7.77 9.65 12.76
CA LEU A 250 8.00 9.06 11.42
C LEU A 250 9.25 9.61 10.72
N ALA A 251 9.61 10.87 10.96
CA ALA A 251 10.76 11.52 10.34
C ALA A 251 12.09 10.84 10.69
N GLY A 252 12.24 10.27 11.89
CA GLY A 252 13.44 9.53 12.29
C GLY A 252 13.59 8.22 11.53
N CYS A 253 12.53 7.41 11.46
CA CYS A 253 12.52 6.15 10.73
C CYS A 253 12.80 6.34 9.23
N GLN A 254 12.22 7.40 8.64
CA GLN A 254 12.36 7.73 7.22
C GLN A 254 13.75 8.26 6.84
N MET A 255 14.67 8.41 7.79
CA MET A 255 16.07 8.67 7.50
C MET A 255 16.78 7.44 6.92
N CYS A 256 16.28 6.23 7.24
CA CYS A 256 16.90 4.97 6.82
C CYS A 256 15.93 4.04 6.08
N HIS A 257 14.63 4.15 6.32
CA HIS A 257 13.60 3.40 5.61
C HIS A 257 12.92 4.28 4.54
N PRO A 258 12.41 3.69 3.43
CA PRO A 258 11.77 4.47 2.38
C PRO A 258 10.58 5.29 2.90
N GLY A 259 10.62 6.59 2.60
CA GLY A 259 9.94 7.59 3.39
C GLY A 259 9.61 8.86 2.61
N PRO A 260 10.56 9.78 2.38
CA PRO A 260 10.25 11.12 1.87
C PRO A 260 9.40 11.13 0.60
N GLN A 261 9.70 10.27 -0.38
CA GLN A 261 8.93 10.09 -1.60
C GLN A 261 8.22 8.74 -1.59
N ALA A 262 8.96 7.67 -1.29
CA ALA A 262 8.46 6.30 -1.41
C ALA A 262 7.56 5.88 -0.25
N ASN A 263 7.48 6.65 0.84
CA ASN A 263 6.50 6.53 1.93
C ASN A 263 6.00 5.09 2.16
N CYS A 264 6.89 4.21 2.63
CA CYS A 264 6.60 2.78 2.74
C CYS A 264 5.27 2.53 3.47
N LEU A 265 5.06 3.22 4.60
CA LEU A 265 3.80 3.25 5.34
C LEU A 265 2.80 4.24 4.70
N ARG A 266 1.80 3.67 4.00
CA ARG A 266 0.84 4.43 3.18
C ARG A 266 -0.59 3.86 3.11
N GLY A 267 -0.85 2.75 3.80
CA GLY A 267 -2.17 2.14 3.92
C GLY A 267 -3.11 2.84 4.91
N THR A 268 -4.33 2.30 5.04
CA THR A 268 -5.44 2.87 5.83
C THR A 268 -5.07 3.18 7.28
N MET A 269 -4.25 2.37 7.94
CA MET A 269 -3.79 2.62 9.31
C MET A 269 -3.09 3.97 9.44
N ALA A 270 -2.25 4.34 8.47
CA ALA A 270 -1.56 5.62 8.47
C ALA A 270 -2.46 6.76 7.99
N THR A 271 -3.25 6.52 6.93
CA THR A 271 -3.99 7.59 6.25
C THR A 271 -5.28 7.97 6.97
N ASP A 272 -6.00 6.99 7.51
CA ASP A 272 -7.32 7.19 8.12
C ASP A 272 -7.25 7.23 9.65
N TYR A 273 -6.25 6.58 10.25
CA TYR A 273 -6.07 6.48 11.70
C TYR A 273 -4.82 7.18 12.24
N GLY A 274 -3.97 7.72 11.35
CA GLY A 274 -2.81 8.53 11.74
C GLY A 274 -1.69 7.73 12.41
N MET A 275 -1.66 6.41 12.24
CA MET A 275 -0.62 5.56 12.80
C MET A 275 0.72 5.77 12.09
N ILE A 276 1.81 5.64 12.85
CA ILE A 276 3.20 5.69 12.39
C ILE A 276 3.93 4.39 12.71
N CYS A 277 5.16 4.24 12.21
CA CYS A 277 5.97 3.03 12.40
C CYS A 277 6.08 2.61 13.88
N GLN A 278 6.27 3.58 14.76
CA GLN A 278 6.45 3.36 16.20
C GLN A 278 5.21 2.79 16.90
N ASP A 279 4.00 3.01 16.37
CA ASP A 279 2.78 2.49 16.99
C ASP A 279 2.71 0.95 16.91
N CYS A 280 3.45 0.34 15.98
CA CYS A 280 3.53 -1.11 15.83
C CYS A 280 4.92 -1.66 16.21
N HIS A 281 6.00 -1.02 15.76
CA HIS A 281 7.36 -1.55 15.92
C HIS A 281 8.08 -1.03 17.17
N GLY A 282 7.62 0.07 17.76
CA GLY A 282 8.36 0.83 18.77
C GLY A 282 9.38 1.80 18.18
N ASP A 283 10.05 2.54 19.06
CA ASP A 283 11.17 3.42 18.74
C ASP A 283 12.48 2.64 18.45
N LEU A 284 13.55 3.31 18.02
CA LEU A 284 14.79 2.65 17.62
C LEU A 284 15.41 1.86 18.79
N GLY A 285 15.43 2.45 19.99
CA GLY A 285 15.91 1.78 21.21
C GLY A 285 15.08 0.54 21.57
N GLN A 286 13.75 0.60 21.44
CA GLN A 286 12.85 -0.53 21.66
C GLN A 286 13.07 -1.65 20.64
N VAL A 287 13.26 -1.32 19.36
CA VAL A 287 13.58 -2.31 18.33
C VAL A 287 14.90 -3.00 18.65
N ALA A 288 15.96 -2.23 18.95
CA ALA A 288 17.25 -2.79 19.32
C ALA A 288 17.15 -3.70 20.55
N GLY A 289 16.51 -3.23 21.62
CA GLY A 289 16.33 -3.98 22.87
C GLY A 289 15.48 -5.24 22.70
N SER A 290 14.50 -5.24 21.78
CA SER A 290 13.70 -6.44 21.48
C SER A 290 14.54 -7.56 20.85
N ILE A 291 15.54 -7.20 20.03
CA ILE A 291 16.45 -8.16 19.40
C ILE A 291 17.47 -8.67 20.42
N GLU A 292 18.12 -7.75 21.14
CA GLU A 292 19.19 -8.08 22.08
C GLU A 292 18.70 -8.84 23.33
N HIS A 293 17.53 -8.48 23.85
CA HIS A 293 17.09 -8.93 25.18
C HIS A 293 15.82 -9.78 25.19
N GLN A 294 15.05 -9.80 24.11
CA GLN A 294 13.75 -10.49 24.05
C GLN A 294 13.72 -11.62 23.01
N GLY A 295 14.82 -11.83 22.30
CA GLY A 295 14.97 -12.93 21.34
C GLY A 295 14.24 -12.72 20.02
N ARG A 296 13.81 -11.48 19.70
CA ARG A 296 13.21 -11.15 18.40
C ARG A 296 14.22 -11.42 17.28
N VAL A 297 13.83 -12.21 16.29
CA VAL A 297 14.58 -12.39 15.04
C VAL A 297 14.06 -11.38 14.02
N PRO A 298 14.87 -10.37 13.60
CA PRO A 298 14.43 -9.39 12.60
C PRO A 298 13.91 -10.05 11.33
N TRP A 299 12.91 -9.46 10.67
CA TRP A 299 12.27 -9.96 9.44
C TRP A 299 11.40 -11.22 9.62
N VAL A 300 11.65 -12.00 10.66
CA VAL A 300 10.90 -13.22 11.00
C VAL A 300 9.83 -12.92 12.04
N ASP A 301 10.22 -12.20 13.10
CA ASP A 301 9.35 -11.75 14.19
C ASP A 301 9.03 -10.26 13.99
N GLU A 302 7.86 -10.00 13.42
CA GLU A 302 7.33 -8.66 13.17
C GLU A 302 6.02 -8.43 13.95
N PRO A 303 5.63 -7.16 14.17
CA PRO A 303 4.40 -6.83 14.90
C PRO A 303 3.18 -7.56 14.34
N ALA A 304 2.40 -8.12 15.25
CA ALA A 304 1.24 -8.90 14.91
C ALA A 304 0.01 -7.98 14.87
N CYS A 305 -0.77 -7.96 13.79
CA CYS A 305 -1.98 -7.14 13.72
C CYS A 305 -2.96 -7.55 14.83
N ARG A 306 -2.96 -8.83 15.23
CA ARG A 306 -3.75 -9.35 16.35
C ARG A 306 -3.47 -8.71 17.71
N ASP A 307 -2.38 -7.98 17.86
CA ASP A 307 -2.06 -7.28 19.12
C ASP A 307 -3.03 -6.11 19.36
N CYS A 308 -3.60 -5.56 18.28
CA CYS A 308 -4.64 -4.53 18.33
C CYS A 308 -6.00 -5.02 17.79
N HIS A 309 -6.01 -5.94 16.81
CA HIS A 309 -7.20 -6.48 16.20
C HIS A 309 -7.69 -7.72 16.95
N THR A 310 -9.01 -7.83 17.18
CA THR A 310 -9.57 -8.98 17.90
C THR A 310 -9.27 -10.28 17.16
N ALA A 311 -9.37 -11.43 17.83
CA ALA A 311 -9.14 -12.74 17.22
C ALA A 311 -10.05 -13.03 16.00
N GLN A 312 -11.14 -12.28 15.83
CA GLN A 312 -11.99 -12.34 14.65
C GLN A 312 -11.32 -11.73 13.42
N TYR A 313 -10.48 -10.70 13.58
CA TYR A 313 -9.88 -9.91 12.49
C TYR A 313 -8.35 -10.04 12.43
N GLY A 314 -7.70 -10.43 13.51
CA GLY A 314 -6.26 -10.66 13.57
C GLY A 314 -5.86 -12.05 13.05
N GLU A 315 -4.64 -12.13 12.54
CA GLU A 315 -4.01 -13.37 12.09
C GLU A 315 -3.83 -14.41 13.24
N PRO A 316 -3.64 -15.72 12.93
CA PRO A 316 -3.37 -16.76 13.92
C PRO A 316 -2.14 -16.49 14.81
N VAL A 317 -2.08 -17.11 15.99
CA VAL A 317 -1.00 -16.84 16.96
C VAL A 317 0.29 -17.40 16.39
N GLY A 318 1.36 -16.60 16.42
CA GLY A 318 2.68 -16.99 15.93
C GLY A 318 2.78 -17.07 14.39
N GLN A 319 1.83 -16.47 13.67
CA GLN A 319 1.91 -16.31 12.21
C GLN A 319 1.91 -14.83 11.87
N LEU A 320 2.69 -14.45 10.86
CA LEU A 320 2.62 -13.10 10.31
C LEU A 320 1.38 -12.95 9.44
N TYR A 321 0.80 -11.75 9.45
CA TYR A 321 -0.31 -11.38 8.56
C TYR A 321 -0.03 -11.74 7.09
N ARG A 322 1.20 -11.50 6.62
CA ARG A 322 1.59 -11.80 5.23
C ARG A 322 1.51 -13.29 4.85
N ASN A 323 1.75 -14.16 5.82
CA ASN A 323 1.74 -15.61 5.64
C ASN A 323 0.38 -16.24 5.97
N SER A 324 -0.57 -15.44 6.47
CA SER A 324 -1.82 -15.96 6.99
C SER A 324 -2.89 -16.11 5.90
N THR A 325 -3.78 -17.06 6.11
CA THR A 325 -4.93 -17.35 5.23
C THR A 325 -6.21 -17.45 6.05
N GLY A 326 -7.34 -17.06 5.46
CA GLY A 326 -8.69 -17.23 6.01
C GLY A 326 -9.67 -17.64 4.92
N HIS A 327 -10.96 -17.73 5.25
CA HIS A 327 -12.07 -17.83 4.29
C HIS A 327 -11.81 -18.73 3.05
N GLY A 328 -11.76 -20.05 3.26
CA GLY A 328 -11.52 -21.01 2.18
C GLY A 328 -10.07 -21.09 1.70
N GLY A 329 -9.11 -20.57 2.46
CA GLY A 329 -7.68 -20.61 2.15
C GLY A 329 -7.15 -19.36 1.42
N VAL A 330 -7.99 -18.34 1.25
CA VAL A 330 -7.59 -17.05 0.68
C VAL A 330 -6.60 -16.36 1.61
N ALA A 331 -5.47 -15.91 1.06
CA ALA A 331 -4.47 -15.17 1.81
C ALA A 331 -5.03 -13.85 2.33
N CYS A 332 -4.68 -13.47 3.56
CA CYS A 332 -5.14 -12.21 4.14
C CYS A 332 -4.75 -11.01 3.27
N ILE A 333 -3.51 -11.00 2.75
CA ILE A 333 -3.04 -9.96 1.82
C ILE A 333 -3.89 -9.89 0.55
N ALA A 334 -4.32 -11.01 -0.01
CA ALA A 334 -5.13 -11.04 -1.23
C ALA A 334 -6.44 -10.25 -1.09
N CYS A 335 -6.99 -10.19 0.12
CA CYS A 335 -8.23 -9.49 0.44
C CYS A 335 -7.99 -8.05 0.93
N HIS A 336 -6.93 -7.83 1.70
CA HIS A 336 -6.73 -6.59 2.46
C HIS A 336 -5.59 -5.69 1.93
N GLY A 337 -4.74 -6.19 1.02
CA GLY A 337 -3.54 -5.49 0.55
C GLY A 337 -2.30 -5.81 1.39
N SER A 338 -1.13 -5.39 0.90
CA SER A 338 0.16 -5.73 1.52
C SER A 338 0.36 -5.05 2.88
N PRO A 339 1.22 -5.58 3.77
CA PRO A 339 1.67 -4.83 4.95
C PRO A 339 2.13 -3.43 4.55
N HIS A 340 1.93 -2.44 5.43
CA HIS A 340 2.23 -1.02 5.16
C HIS A 340 1.40 -0.35 4.03
N ALA A 341 0.70 -1.11 3.19
CA ALA A 341 -0.12 -0.66 2.08
C ALA A 341 -1.56 -1.24 2.11
N ILE A 342 -2.04 -1.58 3.32
CA ILE A 342 -3.41 -2.10 3.54
C ILE A 342 -4.44 -1.14 2.94
N TRP A 343 -5.40 -1.70 2.22
CA TRP A 343 -6.38 -0.94 1.48
C TRP A 343 -7.44 -0.26 2.37
N PRO A 344 -7.95 0.92 1.98
CA PRO A 344 -7.47 1.72 0.85
C PRO A 344 -6.11 2.36 1.17
N SER A 345 -5.21 2.33 0.20
CA SER A 345 -3.92 3.05 0.28
C SER A 345 -4.09 4.47 -0.26
N ARG A 346 -3.26 5.41 0.20
CA ARG A 346 -3.16 6.74 -0.45
C ARG A 346 -2.53 6.69 -1.83
N GLU A 347 -1.73 5.66 -2.12
CA GLU A 347 -1.10 5.48 -3.43
C GLU A 347 -2.10 4.81 -4.38
N ALA A 348 -2.35 5.46 -5.52
CA ALA A 348 -3.39 5.04 -6.44
C ALA A 348 -3.10 3.64 -7.02
N ASN A 349 -1.83 3.36 -7.32
CA ASN A 349 -1.42 2.08 -7.94
C ASN A 349 -1.61 0.88 -7.01
N ASP A 350 -1.55 1.05 -5.68
CA ASP A 350 -1.88 -0.03 -4.74
C ASP A 350 -3.36 -0.44 -4.86
N ASN A 351 -4.26 0.50 -5.20
CA ASN A 351 -5.70 0.28 -5.21
C ASN A 351 -6.24 -0.25 -6.55
N VAL A 352 -5.39 -0.37 -7.57
CA VAL A 352 -5.79 -0.74 -8.95
C VAL A 352 -6.51 -2.09 -8.96
N LEU A 353 -5.91 -3.12 -8.36
CA LEU A 353 -6.51 -4.45 -8.30
C LEU A 353 -7.89 -4.43 -7.64
N ALA A 354 -8.00 -3.84 -6.45
CA ALA A 354 -9.28 -3.77 -5.74
C ALA A 354 -10.33 -3.02 -6.58
N THR A 355 -9.94 -1.90 -7.20
CA THR A 355 -10.85 -1.10 -8.02
C THR A 355 -11.32 -1.85 -9.26
N GLU A 356 -10.45 -2.64 -9.89
CA GLU A 356 -10.80 -3.47 -11.05
C GLU A 356 -11.77 -4.60 -10.69
N LEU A 357 -11.58 -5.22 -9.52
CA LEU A 357 -12.40 -6.35 -9.10
C LEU A 357 -13.79 -5.94 -8.58
N GLN A 358 -13.88 -4.93 -7.71
CA GLN A 358 -15.14 -4.54 -7.05
C GLN A 358 -15.63 -3.12 -7.39
N GLY A 359 -14.96 -2.41 -8.30
CA GLY A 359 -15.35 -1.05 -8.72
C GLY A 359 -14.97 0.07 -7.74
N HIS A 360 -14.30 -0.24 -6.63
CA HIS A 360 -13.82 0.75 -5.67
C HIS A 360 -12.54 0.30 -4.94
N ALA A 361 -11.78 1.26 -4.42
CA ALA A 361 -10.65 1.01 -3.54
C ALA A 361 -11.11 0.49 -2.16
N GLY A 362 -10.30 -0.33 -1.52
CA GLY A 362 -10.58 -0.90 -0.20
C GLY A 362 -10.36 -2.41 -0.16
N ALA A 363 -10.43 -2.99 1.04
CA ALA A 363 -10.46 -4.43 1.21
C ALA A 363 -11.60 -5.04 0.35
N LEU A 364 -11.38 -6.24 -0.19
CA LEU A 364 -12.39 -6.92 -1.00
C LEU A 364 -13.62 -7.21 -0.13
N SER A 365 -14.76 -6.66 -0.57
CA SER A 365 -16.03 -6.73 0.15
C SER A 365 -17.20 -7.13 -0.75
N ASP A 366 -17.03 -7.05 -2.07
CA ASP A 366 -17.96 -7.63 -3.04
C ASP A 366 -17.72 -9.14 -3.17
N CYS A 367 -18.61 -9.93 -2.57
CA CYS A 367 -18.54 -11.38 -2.61
C CYS A 367 -18.62 -11.95 -4.03
N THR A 368 -19.23 -11.22 -4.98
CA THR A 368 -19.42 -11.69 -6.36
C THR A 368 -18.11 -11.79 -7.14
N VAL A 369 -17.04 -11.14 -6.66
CA VAL A 369 -15.68 -11.25 -7.21
C VAL A 369 -15.26 -12.72 -7.30
N CYS A 370 -15.38 -13.45 -6.18
CA CYS A 370 -15.03 -14.87 -6.14
C CYS A 370 -16.26 -15.76 -6.32
N HIS A 371 -17.42 -15.41 -5.77
CA HIS A 371 -18.59 -16.29 -5.74
C HIS A 371 -19.48 -16.21 -6.97
N GLY A 372 -19.33 -15.20 -7.84
CA GLY A 372 -20.23 -14.96 -8.98
C GLY A 372 -21.65 -14.51 -8.58
N VAL A 373 -22.06 -14.77 -7.35
CA VAL A 373 -23.34 -14.40 -6.73
C VAL A 373 -23.09 -13.89 -5.31
N ILE A 374 -24.13 -13.30 -4.71
CA ILE A 374 -24.13 -12.92 -3.29
C ILE A 374 -24.46 -14.17 -2.46
N PRO A 375 -23.55 -14.70 -1.63
CA PRO A 375 -23.82 -15.88 -0.80
C PRO A 375 -24.87 -15.59 0.27
N ALA A 376 -25.68 -16.59 0.62
CA ALA A 376 -26.71 -16.48 1.66
C ALA A 376 -26.17 -16.67 3.10
N GLY A 377 -24.90 -17.06 3.25
CA GLY A 377 -24.27 -17.35 4.55
C GLY A 377 -23.27 -16.26 4.97
N PRO A 378 -22.80 -16.31 6.23
CA PRO A 378 -21.79 -15.38 6.72
C PRO A 378 -20.48 -15.58 5.97
N GLY A 379 -19.94 -14.47 5.48
CA GLY A 379 -18.64 -14.36 4.85
C GLY A 379 -17.49 -14.26 5.86
N PRO A 380 -16.29 -13.82 5.40
CA PRO A 380 -15.14 -13.63 6.29
C PRO A 380 -15.50 -12.70 7.45
N HIS A 381 -14.95 -12.97 8.63
CA HIS A 381 -15.20 -12.18 9.84
C HIS A 381 -16.70 -12.07 10.22
N GLY A 382 -17.54 -13.04 9.83
CA GLY A 382 -18.97 -12.99 10.12
C GLY A 382 -19.69 -11.84 9.41
N MET A 383 -19.10 -11.30 8.34
CA MET A 383 -19.76 -10.31 7.48
C MET A 383 -20.85 -11.01 6.69
N ASP A 384 -22.11 -10.64 6.92
CA ASP A 384 -23.16 -11.06 5.99
C ASP A 384 -22.94 -10.35 4.66
N ALA A 385 -23.09 -11.09 3.55
CA ALA A 385 -23.03 -10.49 2.23
C ALA A 385 -24.05 -9.34 2.20
N PRO A 386 -23.67 -8.12 1.78
CA PRO A 386 -24.60 -6.99 1.79
C PRO A 386 -25.85 -7.43 1.04
N SER A 387 -26.98 -7.46 1.75
CA SER A 387 -28.26 -7.94 1.22
C SER A 387 -28.64 -7.04 0.05
N SER A 388 -28.22 -7.40 -1.16
CA SER A 388 -28.35 -6.59 -2.36
C SER A 388 -28.13 -5.09 -2.12
N VAL A 389 -26.93 -4.57 -2.39
CA VAL A 389 -26.93 -3.22 -2.99
C VAL A 389 -27.47 -3.40 -4.41
N ASN A 390 -28.78 -3.60 -4.51
CA ASN A 390 -29.48 -3.23 -5.72
C ASN A 390 -29.18 -1.74 -5.88
N PHE A 391 -28.22 -1.42 -6.73
CA PHE A 391 -28.24 -0.16 -7.46
C PHE A 391 -29.48 -0.19 -8.36
N THR A 392 -30.66 -0.13 -7.75
CA THR A 392 -31.83 0.45 -8.38
C THR A 392 -31.61 1.96 -8.31
N PRO A 393 -31.44 2.67 -9.44
CA PRO A 393 -31.36 4.12 -9.46
C PRO A 393 -32.76 4.69 -9.21
N ASP A 394 -33.27 4.53 -7.99
CA ASP A 394 -34.46 5.20 -7.51
C ASP A 394 -34.09 6.08 -6.31
N GLY A 395 -33.72 7.32 -6.65
CA GLY A 395 -34.05 8.50 -5.85
C GLY A 395 -33.41 8.64 -4.46
N VAL A 396 -32.34 9.43 -4.43
CA VAL A 396 -31.77 10.17 -3.28
C VAL A 396 -30.74 9.42 -2.42
N SER A 397 -29.45 9.51 -2.79
CA SER A 397 -28.32 9.01 -1.98
C SER A 397 -27.15 10.00 -1.95
N GLY A 398 -27.42 11.20 -1.42
CA GLY A 398 -26.37 12.18 -1.12
C GLY A 398 -26.74 13.05 0.08
N LEU A 399 -25.74 13.69 0.69
CA LEU A 399 -25.98 14.73 1.68
C LEU A 399 -26.67 15.93 1.01
N THR A 400 -27.80 16.32 1.56
CA THR A 400 -28.52 17.53 1.19
C THR A 400 -28.11 18.67 2.11
N VAL A 401 -27.92 19.87 1.55
CA VAL A 401 -27.50 21.05 2.29
C VAL A 401 -28.54 22.15 2.12
N PHE A 402 -28.93 22.79 3.22
CA PHE A 402 -29.88 23.89 3.24
C PHE A 402 -29.40 25.03 4.15
N PRO A 403 -29.43 26.31 3.70
CA PRO A 403 -29.77 26.75 2.35
C PRO A 403 -28.73 26.30 1.32
N SER A 404 -29.09 26.27 0.04
CA SER A 404 -28.15 26.07 -1.07
C SER A 404 -28.61 26.92 -2.25
N PRO A 405 -27.78 27.83 -2.81
CA PRO A 405 -26.42 28.15 -2.39
C PRO A 405 -26.35 28.86 -1.02
N VAL A 406 -25.17 28.81 -0.40
CA VAL A 406 -24.91 29.26 0.99
C VAL A 406 -24.27 30.63 0.96
N GLY A 407 -24.78 31.59 1.73
CA GLY A 407 -24.12 32.88 1.92
C GLY A 407 -22.83 32.75 2.72
N ALA A 408 -21.75 33.42 2.32
CA ALA A 408 -20.49 33.41 3.04
C ALA A 408 -20.68 33.83 4.51
N GLY A 409 -20.20 33.01 5.45
CA GLY A 409 -20.37 33.23 6.89
C GLY A 409 -21.78 32.93 7.44
N SER A 410 -22.66 32.32 6.65
CA SER A 410 -23.97 31.84 7.09
C SER A 410 -23.92 30.36 7.51
N GLY A 411 -24.77 30.00 8.48
CA GLY A 411 -24.94 28.61 8.89
C GLY A 411 -25.75 27.78 7.88
N VAL A 412 -25.52 26.47 7.88
CA VAL A 412 -26.17 25.49 7.03
C VAL A 412 -26.59 24.27 7.84
N THR A 413 -27.65 23.64 7.40
CA THR A 413 -28.11 22.33 7.86
C THR A 413 -27.76 21.29 6.79
N VAL A 414 -27.04 20.25 7.20
CA VAL A 414 -26.67 19.12 6.35
C VAL A 414 -27.49 17.91 6.80
N ARG A 415 -28.21 17.28 5.86
CA ARG A 415 -29.04 16.11 6.09
C ARG A 415 -28.62 14.96 5.19
N GLY A 416 -28.56 13.74 5.72
CA GLY A 416 -28.27 12.54 4.93
C GLY A 416 -28.77 11.28 5.59
N ALA A 417 -28.70 10.18 4.82
CA ALA A 417 -28.82 8.85 5.38
C ALA A 417 -27.62 8.56 6.31
N ALA A 418 -27.89 7.88 7.41
CA ALA A 418 -26.89 7.45 8.37
C ALA A 418 -27.31 6.11 8.97
N ARG A 419 -26.36 5.38 9.54
CA ARG A 419 -26.68 4.16 10.29
C ARG A 419 -27.42 4.53 11.59
N PRO A 420 -28.57 3.90 11.90
CA PRO A 420 -29.33 4.22 13.10
C PRO A 420 -28.50 4.05 14.37
N ALA A 421 -28.49 5.07 15.23
CA ALA A 421 -27.81 5.07 16.53
C ALA A 421 -26.29 4.76 16.49
N VAL A 422 -25.61 5.02 15.36
CA VAL A 422 -24.15 4.91 15.24
C VAL A 422 -23.52 6.30 15.26
N PRO A 423 -22.55 6.58 16.16
CA PRO A 423 -21.80 7.82 16.12
C PRO A 423 -21.05 7.99 14.80
N GLY A 424 -21.04 9.20 14.26
CA GLY A 424 -20.36 9.50 13.01
C GLY A 424 -19.85 10.94 12.94
N LYS A 425 -19.11 11.23 11.87
CA LYS A 425 -18.49 12.53 11.60
C LYS A 425 -18.88 13.03 10.22
N LEU A 426 -19.20 14.31 10.14
CA LEU A 426 -19.31 15.07 8.90
C LEU A 426 -17.98 15.78 8.64
N LEU A 427 -17.35 15.47 7.52
CA LEU A 427 -16.15 16.10 7.03
C LEU A 427 -16.52 17.07 5.91
N VAL A 428 -15.95 18.28 5.96
CA VAL A 428 -16.10 19.30 4.91
C VAL A 428 -14.74 19.56 4.29
N PHE A 429 -14.66 19.52 2.96
CA PHE A 429 -13.45 19.71 2.17
C PHE A 429 -13.57 20.92 1.25
N ASP A 430 -12.45 21.60 1.01
CA ASP A 430 -12.34 22.55 -0.09
C ASP A 430 -12.17 21.84 -1.45
N ALA A 431 -12.19 22.60 -2.55
CA ALA A 431 -12.02 22.05 -3.90
C ALA A 431 -10.64 21.42 -4.17
N ARG A 432 -9.67 21.56 -3.25
CA ARG A 432 -8.35 20.90 -3.31
C ARG A 432 -8.28 19.66 -2.43
N GLY A 433 -9.40 19.22 -1.85
CA GLY A 433 -9.48 18.05 -0.98
C GLY A 433 -9.01 18.29 0.46
N ARG A 434 -8.70 19.53 0.86
CA ARG A 434 -8.26 19.82 2.23
C ARG A 434 -9.46 19.90 3.16
N THR A 435 -9.40 19.20 4.29
CA THR A 435 -10.44 19.26 5.33
C THR A 435 -10.48 20.65 5.96
N VAL A 436 -11.62 21.34 5.82
CA VAL A 436 -11.84 22.68 6.39
C VAL A 436 -12.55 22.62 7.74
N ARG A 437 -13.38 21.59 7.97
CA ARG A 437 -14.13 21.37 9.20
C ARG A 437 -14.48 19.90 9.39
N MET A 438 -14.54 19.47 10.65
CA MET A 438 -15.13 18.19 11.07
C MET A 438 -16.17 18.46 12.15
N LEU A 439 -17.34 17.85 12.04
CA LEU A 439 -18.42 17.89 13.04
C LEU A 439 -18.77 16.47 13.47
N ARG A 440 -18.89 16.22 14.77
CA ARG A 440 -19.27 14.92 15.32
C ARG A 440 -20.76 14.91 15.65
N SER A 441 -21.41 13.77 15.46
CA SER A 441 -22.79 13.51 15.90
C SER A 441 -22.87 12.11 16.47
N THR A 442 -23.79 11.90 17.41
CA THR A 442 -24.07 10.58 18.00
C THR A 442 -24.93 9.69 17.09
N GLY A 443 -25.32 10.17 15.90
CA GLY A 443 -26.22 9.48 14.97
C GLY A 443 -27.69 9.62 15.37
N GLY A 444 -28.59 9.74 14.39
CA GLY A 444 -30.04 9.75 14.63
C GLY A 444 -30.57 8.33 14.79
N ALA A 445 -31.60 8.15 15.63
CA ALA A 445 -32.24 6.84 15.83
C ALA A 445 -33.10 6.39 14.62
N ASP A 446 -33.40 7.32 13.70
CA ASP A 446 -34.29 7.14 12.56
C ASP A 446 -33.56 6.84 11.23
N GLY A 447 -32.26 6.51 11.29
CA GLY A 447 -31.44 6.24 10.11
C GLY A 447 -31.12 7.50 9.29
N ARG A 448 -31.24 8.67 9.92
CA ARG A 448 -30.90 9.96 9.34
C ARG A 448 -29.94 10.70 10.25
N VAL A 449 -29.16 11.57 9.64
CA VAL A 449 -28.34 12.52 10.38
C VAL A 449 -28.66 13.93 9.91
N GLU A 450 -28.76 14.84 10.87
CA GLU A 450 -28.89 16.28 10.66
C GLU A 450 -27.81 16.98 11.50
N LEU A 451 -26.93 17.73 10.84
CA LEU A 451 -25.91 18.54 11.51
C LEU A 451 -25.99 19.99 11.07
N ALA A 452 -25.81 20.91 12.01
CA ALA A 452 -25.63 22.32 11.73
C ALA A 452 -24.13 22.64 11.61
N TRP A 453 -23.75 23.32 10.53
CA TRP A 453 -22.42 23.90 10.35
C TRP A 453 -22.55 25.41 10.22
N ASP A 454 -21.69 26.17 10.90
CA ASP A 454 -21.71 27.64 10.95
C ASP A 454 -21.01 28.33 9.77
N GLY A 455 -20.56 27.57 8.76
CA GLY A 455 -19.82 28.10 7.62
C GLY A 455 -18.41 28.57 7.98
N ARG A 456 -17.84 28.07 9.09
CA ARG A 456 -16.49 28.42 9.55
C ARG A 456 -15.54 27.23 9.54
N THR A 457 -14.26 27.52 9.34
CA THR A 457 -13.16 26.57 9.46
C THR A 457 -12.93 26.13 10.92
N ALA A 458 -12.05 25.16 11.15
CA ALA A 458 -11.69 24.70 12.50
C ALA A 458 -11.17 25.84 13.43
N ASP A 459 -10.45 26.81 12.87
CA ASP A 459 -9.89 28.00 13.55
C ASP A 459 -10.87 29.19 13.61
N GLY A 460 -12.15 28.99 13.27
CA GLY A 460 -13.21 29.96 13.45
C GLY A 460 -13.31 31.05 12.37
N ARG A 461 -12.51 30.97 11.30
CA ARG A 461 -12.59 31.89 10.16
C ARG A 461 -13.75 31.51 9.24
N ALA A 462 -14.44 32.49 8.66
CA ALA A 462 -15.47 32.21 7.66
C ALA A 462 -14.84 31.60 6.41
N VAL A 463 -15.47 30.57 5.84
CA VAL A 463 -15.01 29.96 4.59
C VAL A 463 -15.21 30.92 3.41
N GLY A 464 -14.29 30.91 2.45
CA GLY A 464 -14.40 31.75 1.25
C GLY A 464 -15.47 31.25 0.28
N ALA A 465 -15.94 32.10 -0.64
CA ALA A 465 -16.79 31.66 -1.73
C ALA A 465 -16.09 30.59 -2.59
N GLY A 466 -16.81 29.53 -2.93
CA GLY A 466 -16.23 28.37 -3.60
C GLY A 466 -17.10 27.12 -3.50
N THR A 467 -16.63 26.04 -4.13
CA THR A 467 -17.25 24.72 -4.02
C THR A 467 -16.61 23.95 -2.86
N TYR A 468 -17.47 23.34 -2.04
CA TYR A 468 -17.08 22.50 -0.93
C TYR A 468 -17.73 21.13 -1.08
N PHE A 469 -17.02 20.10 -0.64
CA PHE A 469 -17.50 18.72 -0.63
C PHE A 469 -17.73 18.28 0.81
N LEU A 470 -18.76 17.45 1.01
CA LEU A 470 -19.13 16.94 2.32
C LEU A 470 -19.09 15.42 2.29
N ARG A 471 -18.66 14.80 3.39
CA ARG A 471 -18.69 13.35 3.58
C ARG A 471 -19.17 13.04 4.98
N TRP A 472 -20.25 12.28 5.08
CA TRP A 472 -20.66 11.62 6.31
C TRP A 472 -19.96 10.28 6.40
N ASP A 473 -19.37 10.02 7.55
CA ASP A 473 -18.64 8.80 7.86
C ASP A 473 -19.05 8.33 9.26
N ASP A 474 -19.84 7.27 9.31
CA ASP A 474 -20.18 6.57 10.54
C ASP A 474 -19.52 5.19 10.61
N GLY A 475 -18.57 4.87 9.72
CA GLY A 475 -17.97 3.54 9.54
C GLY A 475 -18.73 2.61 8.59
N GLY A 476 -19.81 3.08 7.95
CA GLY A 476 -20.47 2.43 6.81
C GLY A 476 -20.03 3.04 5.46
N VAL A 477 -20.83 2.83 4.40
CA VAL A 477 -20.59 3.46 3.10
C VAL A 477 -20.68 5.00 3.25
N PRO A 478 -19.63 5.75 2.89
CA PRO A 478 -19.64 7.20 3.07
C PRO A 478 -20.71 7.86 2.20
N VAL A 479 -21.55 8.70 2.81
CA VAL A 479 -22.55 9.49 2.09
C VAL A 479 -21.95 10.85 1.77
N THR A 480 -21.90 11.22 0.50
CA THR A 480 -21.25 12.46 0.05
C THR A 480 -22.26 13.51 -0.38
N GLY A 481 -21.86 14.78 -0.35
CA GLY A 481 -22.63 15.87 -0.92
C GLY A 481 -21.74 17.01 -1.38
N LYS A 482 -22.35 17.98 -2.07
CA LYS A 482 -21.68 19.17 -2.56
C LYS A 482 -22.44 20.41 -2.13
N MET A 483 -21.70 21.47 -1.86
CA MET A 483 -22.25 22.76 -1.49
C MET A 483 -21.49 23.87 -2.21
N GLN A 484 -22.21 24.90 -2.65
CA GLN A 484 -21.59 26.14 -3.11
C GLN A 484 -21.79 27.24 -2.08
N VAL A 485 -20.69 27.90 -1.72
CA VAL A 485 -20.69 29.14 -0.93
C VAL A 485 -20.54 30.31 -1.89
N VAL A 486 -21.45 31.25 -1.81
CA VAL A 486 -21.49 32.49 -2.61
C VAL A 486 -21.30 33.71 -1.70
N LYS A 487 -20.82 34.81 -2.27
CA LYS A 487 -20.66 36.07 -1.53
C LYS A 487 -21.97 36.78 -1.32
#